data_AF-A0A4Z0K7L7-F1
#
_entry.id   AF-A0A4Z0K7L7-F1
#
_cell.length_a   1.000
_cell.length_b   1.000
_cell.length_c   1.000
_cell.angle_alpha   90.00
_cell.angle_beta   90.00
_cell.angle_gamma   90.00
#
_symmetry.space_group_name_H-M   'P 1'
#
loop_
_entity.id
_entity.type
_entity.pdbx_description
1 polymer ?
#
loop_
_entity_poly.entity_id
_entity_poly.type
_entity_poly.pdbx_seq_one_letter_code
_entity_poly.pdbx_strand_id
1 'polypeptide(L)'
;MTNETQHFHGEYKVIGGKLVVADVTTDGKTITEVKISGDFFLEPEEAYFDLAPALVGASVTADNASLRGRLDDALAGYGAELAMHGFSTADVATVVRRALGSAANFTDFDWQVIRGEVLPTQLNVALDQVLLEEVAAGRRQPTLRFWEWEDTATVIGAFQSYVNELRPEGVDKHDVQVVRRISGGGAMFMEGGNCITYSMFVPPALVAGLDYEESYVFLDQWVLAALKTLGVEAFYKPINDISSTGGKIGGAAQKRMRDGTLLHHATMSYDIDADKMVEVLRIGEAKISDKGVASAKKRVDPLRSQTGEARKDIIDVMADTFAARYGATYGTYTPEELRRAQELVDEKFATEKWTHRVP
;
A
#
# COMPACT_ATOMS: atom_id res chain seq x y z
N MET A 1 -18.77 -5.33 37.66
CA MET A 1 -18.36 -4.76 36.36
C MET A 1 -19.42 -5.19 35.39
N THR A 2 -20.28 -4.28 34.96
CA THR A 2 -21.35 -4.55 34.00
C THR A 2 -20.70 -4.94 32.67
N ASN A 3 -21.03 -6.12 32.13
CA ASN A 3 -20.78 -6.44 30.72
C ASN A 3 -21.62 -5.44 29.91
N GLU A 4 -21.02 -4.32 29.51
CA GLU A 4 -21.69 -3.40 28.59
C GLU A 4 -21.83 -4.09 27.25
N THR A 5 -23.08 -4.31 26.84
CA THR A 5 -23.41 -4.76 25.51
C THR A 5 -23.01 -3.68 24.51
N GLN A 6 -22.16 -4.01 23.56
CA GLN A 6 -21.66 -3.09 22.53
C GLN A 6 -22.25 -3.47 21.18
N HIS A 7 -22.67 -2.48 20.41
CA HIS A 7 -23.22 -2.66 19.07
C HIS A 7 -22.30 -2.01 18.04
N PHE A 8 -22.04 -2.74 16.97
CA PHE A 8 -21.14 -2.36 15.90
C PHE A 8 -21.82 -2.53 14.54
N HIS A 9 -21.39 -1.75 13.58
CA HIS A 9 -21.90 -1.78 12.22
C HIS A 9 -20.72 -1.69 11.25
N GLY A 10 -20.72 -2.53 10.21
CA GLY A 10 -19.71 -2.53 9.16
C GLY A 10 -20.34 -2.76 7.80
N GLU A 11 -19.80 -2.11 6.78
CA GLU A 11 -20.19 -2.31 5.38
C GLU A 11 -18.96 -2.62 4.53
N TYR A 12 -19.14 -3.45 3.51
CA TYR A 12 -18.12 -3.78 2.54
C TYR A 12 -18.71 -3.98 1.15
N LYS A 13 -18.27 -3.15 0.20
CA LYS A 13 -18.58 -3.33 -1.22
C LYS A 13 -17.53 -4.24 -1.86
N VAL A 14 -17.90 -5.47 -2.18
CA VAL A 14 -17.03 -6.45 -2.85
C VAL A 14 -16.63 -5.93 -4.22
N ILE A 15 -15.34 -5.99 -4.56
CA ILE A 15 -14.82 -5.52 -5.86
C ILE A 15 -15.45 -6.34 -6.99
N GLY A 16 -16.18 -5.68 -7.88
CA GLY A 16 -16.94 -6.35 -8.95
C GLY A 16 -18.14 -7.17 -8.45
N GLY A 17 -18.47 -7.08 -7.16
CA GLY A 17 -19.52 -7.84 -6.51
C GLY A 17 -20.59 -6.97 -5.84
N LYS A 18 -21.16 -7.51 -4.77
CA LYS A 18 -22.30 -6.98 -4.04
C LYS A 18 -21.86 -6.34 -2.71
N LEU A 19 -22.72 -5.53 -2.13
CA LEU A 19 -22.59 -4.94 -0.81
C LEU A 19 -22.92 -6.01 0.23
N VAL A 20 -22.05 -6.15 1.22
CA VAL A 20 -22.26 -6.95 2.42
C VAL A 20 -22.20 -6.03 3.63
N VAL A 21 -23.11 -6.21 4.57
CA VAL A 21 -23.29 -5.41 5.78
C VAL A 21 -23.34 -6.36 6.97
N ALA A 22 -22.67 -6.00 8.06
CA ALA A 22 -22.72 -6.72 9.32
C ALA A 22 -23.08 -5.78 10.47
N ASP A 23 -24.16 -6.10 11.18
CA ASP A 23 -24.48 -5.54 12.49
C ASP A 23 -24.06 -6.57 13.55
N VAL A 24 -23.19 -6.18 14.48
CA VAL A 24 -22.58 -7.09 15.44
C VAL A 24 -22.78 -6.60 16.87
N THR A 25 -23.31 -7.45 17.73
CA THR A 25 -23.42 -7.19 19.17
C THR A 25 -22.40 -8.02 19.93
N THR A 26 -21.76 -7.45 20.95
CA THR A 26 -20.75 -8.13 21.78
C THR A 26 -20.94 -7.86 23.27
N ASP A 27 -20.34 -8.73 24.10
CA ASP A 27 -20.18 -8.50 25.54
C ASP A 27 -18.81 -7.91 25.92
N GLY A 28 -18.09 -7.36 24.93
CA GLY A 28 -16.72 -6.86 25.06
C GLY A 28 -15.62 -7.93 24.96
N LYS A 29 -15.97 -9.22 24.92
CA LYS A 29 -15.00 -10.33 24.74
C LYS A 29 -15.35 -11.23 23.57
N THR A 30 -16.64 -11.48 23.39
CA THR A 30 -17.18 -12.38 22.39
C THR A 30 -18.36 -11.75 21.66
N ILE A 31 -18.55 -12.18 20.43
CA ILE A 31 -19.73 -11.87 19.63
C ILE A 31 -20.94 -12.57 20.25
N THR A 32 -21.98 -11.82 20.61
CA THR A 32 -23.22 -12.37 21.18
C THR A 32 -24.35 -12.41 20.17
N GLU A 33 -24.33 -11.55 19.15
CA GLU A 33 -25.31 -11.52 18.07
C GLU A 33 -24.66 -10.98 16.79
N VAL A 34 -25.08 -11.49 15.64
CA VAL A 34 -24.68 -10.97 14.32
C VAL A 34 -25.88 -10.96 13.39
N LYS A 35 -25.99 -9.92 12.57
CA LYS A 35 -26.88 -9.89 11.41
C LYS A 35 -26.06 -9.58 10.17
N ILE A 36 -26.14 -10.44 9.17
CA ILE A 36 -25.51 -10.23 7.86
C ILE A 36 -26.60 -9.83 6.85
N SER A 37 -26.42 -8.74 6.13
CA SER A 37 -27.37 -8.26 5.12
C SER A 37 -26.66 -7.65 3.90
N GLY A 38 -27.36 -7.41 2.80
CA GLY A 38 -26.74 -6.91 1.58
C GLY A 38 -27.59 -7.10 0.32
N ASP A 39 -27.02 -6.82 -0.85
CA ASP A 39 -27.64 -7.04 -2.17
C ASP A 39 -27.08 -8.28 -2.90
N PHE A 40 -26.62 -9.28 -2.12
CA PHE A 40 -26.11 -10.57 -2.57
C PHE A 40 -27.17 -11.68 -2.57
N PHE A 41 -26.84 -12.80 -3.19
CA PHE A 41 -27.69 -14.00 -3.20
C PHE A 41 -26.89 -15.23 -2.77
N LEU A 42 -27.57 -16.16 -2.10
CA LEU A 42 -27.03 -17.47 -1.74
C LEU A 42 -28.03 -18.54 -2.18
N GLU A 43 -27.52 -19.62 -2.76
CA GLU A 43 -28.30 -20.83 -3.06
C GLU A 43 -27.64 -22.04 -2.37
N PRO A 44 -28.41 -22.91 -1.70
CA PRO A 44 -29.84 -22.74 -1.39
C PRO A 44 -30.07 -21.60 -0.37
N GLU A 45 -31.28 -21.04 -0.30
CA GLU A 45 -31.58 -19.87 0.55
C GLU A 45 -31.35 -20.19 2.04
N GLU A 46 -31.54 -21.44 2.44
CA GLU A 46 -31.39 -21.91 3.82
C GLU A 46 -29.98 -21.67 4.37
N ALA A 47 -28.96 -21.74 3.51
CA ALA A 47 -27.57 -21.52 3.89
C ALA A 47 -27.29 -20.08 4.36
N TYR A 48 -28.15 -19.11 4.01
CA TYR A 48 -28.09 -17.75 4.58
C TYR A 48 -28.25 -17.76 6.10
N PHE A 49 -29.13 -18.62 6.62
CA PHE A 49 -29.44 -18.67 8.05
C PHE A 49 -28.32 -19.30 8.89
N ASP A 50 -27.33 -19.93 8.27
CA ASP A 50 -26.17 -20.51 8.96
C ASP A 50 -25.01 -19.51 9.16
N LEU A 51 -24.99 -18.40 8.41
CA LEU A 51 -23.92 -17.40 8.48
C LEU A 51 -23.80 -16.73 9.86
N ALA A 52 -24.92 -16.22 10.40
CA ALA A 52 -24.91 -15.50 11.68
C ALA A 52 -24.60 -16.42 12.87
N PRO A 53 -25.24 -17.61 13.02
CA PRO A 53 -24.91 -18.55 14.09
C PRO A 53 -23.45 -19.00 14.09
N ALA A 54 -22.84 -19.15 12.91
CA ALA A 54 -21.43 -19.52 12.78
C ALA A 54 -20.47 -18.52 13.43
N LEU A 55 -20.88 -17.25 13.57
CA LEU A 55 -20.06 -16.17 14.10
C LEU A 55 -20.29 -15.93 15.59
N VAL A 56 -21.45 -16.28 16.15
CA VAL A 56 -21.73 -16.15 17.58
C VAL A 56 -20.72 -16.95 18.42
N GLY A 57 -20.20 -16.35 19.48
CA GLY A 57 -19.17 -16.92 20.35
C GLY A 57 -17.73 -16.76 19.87
N ALA A 58 -17.48 -16.18 18.68
CA ALA A 58 -16.10 -15.81 18.31
C ALA A 58 -15.59 -14.71 19.24
N SER A 59 -14.28 -14.74 19.50
CA SER A 59 -13.62 -13.61 20.16
C SER A 59 -13.76 -12.35 19.32
N VAL A 60 -14.00 -11.20 19.95
CA VAL A 60 -13.99 -9.89 19.28
C VAL A 60 -12.62 -9.56 18.64
N THR A 61 -11.55 -10.25 19.06
CA THR A 61 -10.20 -10.12 18.48
C THR A 61 -9.86 -11.24 17.48
N ALA A 62 -10.81 -12.12 17.12
CA ALA A 62 -10.57 -13.19 16.14
C ALA A 62 -10.08 -12.59 14.81
N ASP A 63 -9.11 -13.23 14.16
CA ASP A 63 -8.59 -12.79 12.87
C ASP A 63 -9.50 -13.22 11.71
N ASN A 64 -9.21 -12.69 10.52
CA ASN A 64 -10.04 -12.93 9.34
C ASN A 64 -10.06 -14.42 8.92
N ALA A 65 -8.93 -15.11 9.09
CA ALA A 65 -8.81 -16.53 8.78
C ALA A 65 -9.67 -17.39 9.71
N SER A 66 -9.70 -17.07 11.01
CA SER A 66 -10.52 -17.75 12.01
C SER A 66 -12.00 -17.54 11.75
N LEU A 67 -12.44 -16.30 11.50
CA LEU A 67 -13.85 -16.03 11.20
C LEU A 67 -14.30 -16.69 9.90
N ARG A 68 -13.47 -16.61 8.85
CA ARG A 68 -13.72 -17.31 7.58
C ARG A 68 -13.82 -18.82 7.79
N GLY A 69 -12.90 -19.43 8.54
CA GLY A 69 -12.94 -20.87 8.80
C GLY A 69 -14.24 -21.32 9.46
N ARG A 70 -14.77 -20.54 10.41
CA ARG A 70 -16.07 -20.83 11.04
C ARG A 70 -17.24 -20.78 10.05
N LEU A 71 -17.21 -19.82 9.12
CA LEU A 71 -18.20 -19.71 8.06
C LEU A 71 -18.09 -20.86 7.06
N ASP A 72 -16.87 -21.18 6.63
CA ASP A 72 -16.58 -22.30 5.71
C ASP A 72 -17.06 -23.64 6.33
N ASP A 73 -16.80 -23.87 7.63
CA ASP A 73 -17.26 -25.06 8.35
C ASP A 73 -18.79 -25.15 8.45
N ALA A 74 -19.46 -24.02 8.72
CA ALA A 74 -20.92 -23.97 8.82
C ALA A 74 -21.60 -24.25 7.48
N LEU A 75 -20.99 -23.81 6.38
CA LEU A 75 -21.53 -24.00 5.03
C LEU A 75 -21.07 -25.30 4.35
N ALA A 76 -20.13 -26.05 4.95
CA ALA A 76 -19.58 -27.27 4.35
C ALA A 76 -20.65 -28.33 4.03
N GLY A 77 -21.75 -28.36 4.79
CA GLY A 77 -22.85 -29.31 4.61
C GLY A 77 -23.61 -29.18 3.28
N TYR A 78 -23.57 -28.00 2.65
CA TYR A 78 -24.24 -27.75 1.36
C TYR A 78 -23.44 -28.26 0.16
N GLY A 79 -22.13 -28.49 0.34
CA GLY A 79 -21.27 -29.11 -0.67
C GLY A 79 -21.34 -28.41 -2.04
N ALA A 80 -21.62 -29.19 -3.09
CA ALA A 80 -21.65 -28.70 -4.47
C ALA A 80 -22.90 -27.89 -4.83
N GLU A 81 -23.93 -27.89 -3.97
CA GLU A 81 -25.17 -27.12 -4.18
C GLU A 81 -25.02 -25.68 -3.71
N LEU A 82 -23.97 -25.37 -2.93
CA LEU A 82 -23.70 -24.02 -2.45
C LEU A 82 -23.21 -23.11 -3.57
N ALA A 83 -23.99 -22.09 -3.88
CA ALA A 83 -23.59 -20.99 -4.76
C ALA A 83 -23.72 -19.64 -4.04
N MET A 84 -22.61 -18.92 -3.95
CA MET A 84 -22.57 -17.55 -3.41
C MET A 84 -22.41 -16.57 -4.55
N HIS A 85 -23.38 -15.68 -4.75
CA HIS A 85 -23.40 -14.75 -5.87
C HIS A 85 -23.06 -13.33 -5.43
N GLY A 86 -21.89 -12.88 -5.87
CA GLY A 86 -21.43 -11.51 -5.63
C GLY A 86 -20.76 -11.28 -4.27
N PHE A 87 -20.50 -12.35 -3.51
CA PHE A 87 -19.71 -12.34 -2.28
C PHE A 87 -19.20 -13.75 -1.94
N SER A 88 -18.40 -13.84 -0.90
CA SER A 88 -17.77 -15.05 -0.36
C SER A 88 -17.75 -15.02 1.18
N THR A 89 -17.40 -16.15 1.81
CA THR A 89 -17.17 -16.23 3.26
C THR A 89 -16.03 -15.32 3.73
N ALA A 90 -15.04 -15.07 2.86
CA ALA A 90 -13.99 -14.09 3.12
C ALA A 90 -14.55 -12.66 3.22
N ASP A 91 -15.50 -12.29 2.36
CA ASP A 91 -16.14 -10.97 2.40
C ASP A 91 -16.98 -10.77 3.67
N VAL A 92 -17.69 -11.82 4.11
CA VAL A 92 -18.43 -11.82 5.39
C VAL A 92 -17.47 -11.67 6.58
N ALA A 93 -16.37 -12.44 6.60
CA ALA A 93 -15.35 -12.32 7.64
C ALA A 93 -14.76 -10.90 7.69
N THR A 94 -14.46 -10.32 6.52
CA THR A 94 -13.95 -8.95 6.40
C THR A 94 -14.94 -7.92 6.93
N VAL A 95 -16.23 -7.99 6.58
CA VAL A 95 -17.21 -7.00 7.09
C VAL A 95 -17.45 -7.16 8.61
N VAL A 96 -17.43 -8.39 9.13
CA VAL A 96 -17.56 -8.65 10.58
C VAL A 96 -16.32 -8.15 11.33
N ARG A 97 -15.11 -8.33 10.79
CA ARG A 97 -13.89 -7.71 11.30
C ARG A 97 -13.96 -6.20 11.26
N ARG A 98 -14.54 -5.61 10.21
CA ARG A 98 -14.72 -4.16 10.09
C ARG A 98 -15.78 -3.59 11.03
N ALA A 99 -16.75 -4.39 11.45
CA ALA A 99 -17.68 -4.02 12.50
C ALA A 99 -17.00 -4.13 13.88
N LEU A 100 -16.37 -5.27 14.19
CA LEU A 100 -15.81 -5.60 15.50
C LEU A 100 -14.48 -4.92 15.83
N GLY A 101 -13.59 -4.87 14.85
CA GLY A 101 -12.60 -3.82 14.83
C GLY A 101 -13.40 -2.55 14.54
N SER A 102 -13.34 -1.53 15.36
CA SER A 102 -12.37 -0.45 15.06
C SER A 102 -11.32 -0.88 14.04
N ALA A 103 -11.69 -1.12 12.77
CA ALA A 103 -10.74 -1.02 11.67
C ALA A 103 -10.33 0.43 11.73
N ALA A 104 -9.23 0.67 12.46
CA ALA A 104 -8.83 2.02 12.79
C ALA A 104 -8.71 2.75 11.46
N ASN A 105 -9.49 3.81 11.29
CA ASN A 105 -9.46 4.60 10.08
C ASN A 105 -8.22 5.48 10.12
N PHE A 106 -7.89 6.07 8.98
CA PHE A 106 -6.83 7.07 8.92
C PHE A 106 -7.01 8.18 9.97
N THR A 107 -8.26 8.59 10.25
CA THR A 107 -8.62 9.63 11.22
C THR A 107 -8.46 9.22 12.68
N ASP A 108 -8.26 7.93 12.96
CA ASP A 108 -8.11 7.43 14.34
C ASP A 108 -6.64 7.52 14.82
N PHE A 109 -5.76 8.05 13.99
CA PHE A 109 -4.34 8.23 14.29
C PHE A 109 -3.92 9.69 14.10
N ASP A 110 -3.03 10.14 14.98
CA ASP A 110 -2.35 11.43 14.82
C ASP A 110 -1.27 11.31 13.75
N TRP A 111 -1.62 11.54 12.49
CA TRP A 111 -0.66 11.46 11.39
C TRP A 111 0.30 12.65 11.34
N GLN A 112 1.54 12.37 10.94
CA GLN A 112 2.48 13.40 10.50
C GLN A 112 2.69 13.36 8.98
N VAL A 113 2.75 14.52 8.35
CA VAL A 113 3.18 14.70 6.96
C VAL A 113 4.55 15.39 6.95
N ILE A 114 5.54 14.79 6.29
CA ILE A 114 6.87 15.37 6.11
C ILE A 114 7.09 15.73 4.64
N ARG A 115 7.30 17.02 4.39
CA ARG A 115 7.85 17.61 3.15
C ARG A 115 9.34 17.86 3.34
N GLY A 116 10.09 16.76 3.44
CA GLY A 116 11.48 16.76 3.89
C GLY A 116 12.39 17.63 3.05
N GLU A 117 13.61 17.81 3.54
CA GLU A 117 14.68 18.44 2.77
C GLU A 117 15.16 17.54 1.62
N VAL A 118 15.95 18.13 0.71
CA VAL A 118 16.59 17.38 -0.37
C VAL A 118 17.68 16.49 0.22
N LEU A 119 17.53 15.17 0.08
CA LEU A 119 18.44 14.17 0.63
C LEU A 119 18.94 13.21 -0.46
N PRO A 120 20.18 12.69 -0.36
CA PRO A 120 20.67 11.67 -1.27
C PRO A 120 19.78 10.42 -1.29
N THR A 121 19.67 9.73 -2.43
CA THR A 121 18.78 8.57 -2.57
C THR A 121 19.09 7.46 -1.54
N GLN A 122 20.37 7.25 -1.21
CA GLN A 122 20.78 6.27 -0.19
C GLN A 122 20.27 6.62 1.21
N LEU A 123 20.29 7.90 1.57
CA LEU A 123 19.78 8.36 2.86
C LEU A 123 18.26 8.28 2.89
N ASN A 124 17.59 8.56 1.76
CA ASN A 124 16.16 8.36 1.64
C ASN A 124 15.75 6.89 1.86
N VAL A 125 16.37 5.90 1.20
CA VAL A 125 16.03 4.49 1.46
C VAL A 125 16.36 4.05 2.90
N ALA A 126 17.37 4.67 3.52
CA ALA A 126 17.74 4.38 4.91
C ALA A 126 16.70 4.93 5.88
N LEU A 127 16.21 6.15 5.65
CA LEU A 127 15.12 6.76 6.41
C LEU A 127 13.83 5.93 6.32
N ASP A 128 13.54 5.29 5.18
CA ASP A 128 12.43 4.34 5.09
C ASP A 128 12.55 3.19 6.10
N GLN A 129 13.77 2.71 6.37
CA GLN A 129 13.96 1.71 7.40
C GLN A 129 13.84 2.30 8.81
N VAL A 130 14.49 3.44 9.08
CA VAL A 130 14.46 4.08 10.39
C VAL A 130 13.03 4.42 10.81
N LEU A 131 12.27 5.10 9.96
CA LEU A 131 10.93 5.56 10.32
C LEU A 131 9.96 4.38 10.46
N LEU A 132 10.16 3.29 9.69
CA LEU A 132 9.41 2.05 9.89
C LEU A 132 9.69 1.44 11.27
N GLU A 133 10.96 1.40 11.68
CA GLU A 133 11.38 0.89 12.99
C GLU A 133 10.89 1.79 14.15
N GLU A 134 10.89 3.11 13.98
CA GLU A 134 10.41 4.07 14.99
C GLU A 134 8.88 3.99 15.19
N VAL A 135 8.11 3.84 14.11
CA VAL A 135 6.65 3.61 14.20
C VAL A 135 6.36 2.24 14.82
N ALA A 136 7.09 1.19 14.41
CA ALA A 136 6.94 -0.14 15.00
C ALA A 136 7.24 -0.14 16.51
N ALA A 137 8.21 0.67 16.94
CA ALA A 137 8.54 0.82 18.35
C ALA A 137 7.63 1.77 19.14
N GLY A 138 6.64 2.39 18.48
CA GLY A 138 5.73 3.37 19.10
C GLY A 138 6.39 4.68 19.54
N ARG A 139 7.62 4.96 19.06
CA ARG A 139 8.35 6.21 19.36
C ARG A 139 8.00 7.33 18.38
N ARG A 140 7.44 6.97 17.22
CA ARG A 140 6.98 7.89 16.20
C ARG A 140 5.52 7.64 15.85
N GLN A 141 4.78 8.72 15.62
CA GLN A 141 3.44 8.68 15.05
C GLN A 141 3.43 8.12 13.62
N PRO A 142 2.31 7.56 13.15
CA PRO A 142 2.12 7.20 11.75
C PRO A 142 2.48 8.38 10.86
N THR A 143 3.26 8.13 9.81
CA THR A 143 3.87 9.21 9.04
C THR A 143 3.73 8.97 7.55
N LEU A 144 3.26 9.98 6.83
CA LEU A 144 3.43 10.13 5.39
C LEU A 144 4.65 11.04 5.16
N ARG A 145 5.58 10.65 4.29
CA ARG A 145 6.65 11.53 3.85
C ARG A 145 6.77 11.54 2.34
N PHE A 146 7.18 12.67 1.80
CA PHE A 146 7.63 12.78 0.42
C PHE A 146 9.14 12.82 0.38
N TRP A 147 9.70 12.18 -0.64
CA TRP A 147 11.13 12.23 -0.90
C TRP A 147 11.42 13.45 -1.75
N GLU A 148 12.48 14.16 -1.39
CA GLU A 148 13.12 15.17 -2.23
C GLU A 148 14.59 14.76 -2.41
N TRP A 149 15.08 14.81 -3.65
CA TRP A 149 16.43 14.39 -4.03
C TRP A 149 16.83 15.02 -5.38
N GLU A 150 18.13 15.06 -5.65
CA GLU A 150 18.70 15.64 -6.89
C GLU A 150 19.49 14.63 -7.72
N ASP A 151 19.89 13.49 -7.14
CA ASP A 151 20.70 12.48 -7.81
C ASP A 151 19.90 11.65 -8.84
N THR A 152 20.61 11.12 -9.84
CA THR A 152 20.08 10.10 -10.75
C THR A 152 20.34 8.74 -10.12
N ALA A 153 19.27 7.99 -9.85
CA ALA A 153 19.38 6.74 -9.12
C ALA A 153 18.51 5.63 -9.71
N THR A 154 18.94 4.38 -9.52
CA THR A 154 18.08 3.22 -9.70
C THR A 154 17.88 2.51 -8.38
N VAL A 155 16.63 2.45 -7.92
CA VAL A 155 16.26 1.75 -6.70
C VAL A 155 15.73 0.35 -7.03
N ILE A 156 16.51 -0.68 -6.69
CA ILE A 156 16.16 -2.09 -6.88
C ILE A 156 15.48 -2.67 -5.63
N GLY A 157 14.54 -3.59 -5.84
CA GLY A 157 13.81 -4.27 -4.77
C GLY A 157 14.71 -5.20 -3.96
N ALA A 158 14.33 -5.44 -2.70
CA ALA A 158 15.10 -6.22 -1.73
C ALA A 158 15.52 -7.61 -2.26
N PHE A 159 14.69 -8.24 -3.09
CA PHE A 159 14.90 -9.58 -3.61
C PHE A 159 15.42 -9.64 -5.06
N GLN A 160 15.64 -8.50 -5.72
CA GLN A 160 16.05 -8.48 -7.11
C GLN A 160 17.55 -8.76 -7.29
N SER A 161 17.92 -9.37 -8.40
CA SER A 161 19.33 -9.59 -8.74
C SER A 161 19.89 -8.38 -9.48
N TYR A 162 20.93 -7.74 -8.91
CA TYR A 162 21.58 -6.57 -9.51
C TYR A 162 21.91 -6.80 -11.00
N VAL A 163 22.55 -7.94 -11.31
CA VAL A 163 23.01 -8.26 -12.66
C VAL A 163 21.88 -8.54 -13.65
N ASN A 164 20.72 -8.99 -13.15
CA ASN A 164 19.55 -9.30 -13.99
C ASN A 164 18.69 -8.08 -14.23
N GLU A 165 18.72 -7.09 -13.34
CA GLU A 165 17.90 -5.87 -13.48
C GLU A 165 18.62 -4.75 -14.22
N LEU A 166 19.96 -4.72 -14.21
CA LEU A 166 20.73 -3.55 -14.62
C LEU A 166 21.70 -3.85 -15.76
N ARG A 167 21.85 -2.86 -16.64
CA ARG A 167 22.86 -2.80 -17.70
C ARG A 167 24.03 -1.98 -17.17
N PRO A 168 25.19 -2.59 -16.83
CA PRO A 168 26.32 -1.87 -16.25
C PRO A 168 26.78 -0.69 -17.12
N GLU A 169 26.83 -0.88 -18.44
CA GLU A 169 27.21 0.18 -19.38
C GLU A 169 26.28 1.40 -19.31
N GLY A 170 24.97 1.20 -19.09
CA GLY A 170 24.02 2.30 -18.93
C GLY A 170 24.13 2.97 -17.58
N VAL A 171 24.37 2.20 -16.52
CA VAL A 171 24.65 2.73 -15.17
C VAL A 171 25.87 3.65 -15.21
N ASP A 172 26.96 3.21 -15.82
CA ASP A 172 28.21 3.98 -15.92
C ASP A 172 28.04 5.21 -16.82
N LYS A 173 27.37 5.04 -17.97
CA LYS A 173 27.17 6.12 -18.96
C LYS A 173 26.37 7.30 -18.41
N HIS A 174 25.36 7.03 -17.58
CA HIS A 174 24.43 8.03 -17.06
C HIS A 174 24.68 8.40 -15.59
N ASP A 175 25.81 7.97 -15.02
CA ASP A 175 26.21 8.24 -13.63
C ASP A 175 25.10 7.89 -12.62
N VAL A 176 24.56 6.67 -12.75
CA VAL A 176 23.38 6.24 -12.00
C VAL A 176 23.77 5.63 -10.66
N GLN A 177 23.31 6.23 -9.57
CA GLN A 177 23.45 5.68 -8.23
C GLN A 177 22.54 4.46 -8.05
N VAL A 178 23.10 3.27 -7.89
CA VAL A 178 22.28 2.06 -7.66
C VAL A 178 22.10 1.81 -6.17
N VAL A 179 20.85 1.70 -5.74
CA VAL A 179 20.49 1.56 -4.32
C VAL A 179 19.49 0.42 -4.14
N ARG A 180 19.67 -0.42 -3.13
CA ARG A 180 18.71 -1.49 -2.78
C ARG A 180 17.80 -1.08 -1.62
N ARG A 181 16.48 -1.07 -1.82
CA ARG A 181 15.49 -0.78 -0.77
C ARG A 181 15.15 -2.02 0.07
N ILE A 182 14.46 -1.81 1.19
CA ILE A 182 14.05 -2.89 2.12
C ILE A 182 12.74 -3.61 1.74
N SER A 183 11.95 -3.03 0.83
CA SER A 183 10.72 -3.61 0.30
C SER A 183 10.96 -4.43 -0.97
N GLY A 184 10.01 -5.31 -1.30
CA GLY A 184 10.02 -6.05 -2.56
C GLY A 184 9.61 -5.17 -3.76
N GLY A 185 9.28 -5.81 -4.88
CA GLY A 185 8.85 -5.14 -6.12
C GLY A 185 10.00 -4.93 -7.12
N GLY A 186 9.67 -4.31 -8.26
CA GLY A 186 10.59 -4.10 -9.38
C GLY A 186 11.61 -2.98 -9.19
N ALA A 187 12.52 -2.84 -10.15
CA ALA A 187 13.52 -1.78 -10.18
C ALA A 187 12.89 -0.49 -10.71
N MET A 188 13.32 0.65 -10.17
CA MET A 188 12.82 1.97 -10.54
C MET A 188 14.00 2.87 -10.90
N PHE A 189 14.05 3.34 -12.13
CA PHE A 189 14.95 4.40 -12.56
C PHE A 189 14.32 5.76 -12.21
N MET A 190 15.06 6.60 -11.50
CA MET A 190 14.58 7.88 -10.98
C MET A 190 15.64 8.95 -11.24
N GLU A 191 15.24 10.05 -11.86
CA GLU A 191 16.04 11.26 -11.92
C GLU A 191 15.46 12.28 -10.94
N GLY A 192 16.33 13.05 -10.28
CA GLY A 192 15.93 14.19 -9.46
C GLY A 192 14.95 15.09 -10.22
N GLY A 193 13.81 15.38 -9.59
CA GLY A 193 12.76 16.20 -10.20
C GLY A 193 11.85 15.51 -11.22
N ASN A 194 12.13 14.28 -11.65
CA ASN A 194 11.32 13.55 -12.65
C ASN A 194 10.34 12.54 -12.03
N CYS A 195 10.38 12.32 -10.72
CA CYS A 195 9.45 11.43 -10.04
C CYS A 195 8.87 12.05 -8.77
N ILE A 196 7.67 11.62 -8.40
CA ILE A 196 7.06 11.87 -7.10
C ILE A 196 7.10 10.56 -6.33
N THR A 197 7.89 10.52 -5.26
CA THR A 197 8.01 9.35 -4.38
C THR A 197 7.51 9.72 -3.00
N TYR A 198 6.64 8.88 -2.44
CA TYR A 198 6.13 9.05 -1.08
C TYR A 198 6.22 7.72 -0.32
N SER A 199 6.27 7.79 1.01
CA SER A 199 6.31 6.63 1.89
C SER A 199 5.42 6.84 3.10
N MET A 200 4.70 5.79 3.49
CA MET A 200 3.78 5.73 4.61
C MET A 200 4.24 4.66 5.59
N PHE A 201 4.32 5.02 6.86
CA PHE A 201 4.67 4.13 7.96
C PHE A 201 3.42 3.91 8.79
N VAL A 202 2.87 2.70 8.67
CA VAL A 202 1.48 2.38 8.97
C VAL A 202 1.42 1.41 10.16
N PRO A 203 0.68 1.73 11.23
CA PRO A 203 0.40 0.80 12.32
C PRO A 203 -0.37 -0.43 11.84
N PRO A 204 -0.18 -1.60 12.48
CA PRO A 204 -0.90 -2.83 12.13
C PRO A 204 -2.43 -2.66 12.17
N ALA A 205 -2.93 -1.87 13.12
CA ALA A 205 -4.36 -1.67 13.34
C ALA A 205 -5.08 -1.02 12.15
N LEU A 206 -4.41 -0.16 11.37
CA LEU A 206 -5.00 0.54 10.22
C LEU A 206 -5.31 -0.41 9.05
N VAL A 207 -4.55 -1.49 8.91
CA VAL A 207 -4.70 -2.47 7.83
C VAL A 207 -5.19 -3.82 8.36
N ALA A 208 -5.71 -3.84 9.60
CA ALA A 208 -6.14 -5.06 10.26
C ALA A 208 -7.36 -5.64 9.54
N GLY A 209 -7.24 -6.90 9.09
CA GLY A 209 -8.31 -7.57 8.35
C GLY A 209 -8.32 -7.27 6.85
N LEU A 210 -7.38 -6.49 6.32
CA LEU A 210 -7.20 -6.39 4.87
C LEU A 210 -6.23 -7.45 4.38
N ASP A 211 -6.53 -8.06 3.24
CA ASP A 211 -5.55 -8.87 2.53
C ASP A 211 -4.44 -8.00 1.89
N TYR A 212 -3.51 -8.66 1.18
CA TYR A 212 -2.41 -7.94 0.54
C TYR A 212 -2.89 -6.95 -0.52
N GLU A 213 -3.78 -7.34 -1.44
CA GLU A 213 -4.22 -6.48 -2.54
C GLU A 213 -5.10 -5.34 -2.03
N GLU A 214 -6.04 -5.66 -1.13
CA GLU A 214 -6.92 -4.70 -0.48
C GLU A 214 -6.13 -3.62 0.26
N SER A 215 -5.05 -4.00 0.94
CA SER A 215 -4.24 -3.04 1.69
C SER A 215 -3.58 -1.98 0.80
N TYR A 216 -3.19 -2.33 -0.42
CA TYR A 216 -2.63 -1.32 -1.31
C TYR A 216 -3.72 -0.35 -1.78
N VAL A 217 -4.84 -0.87 -2.26
CA VAL A 217 -5.98 -0.05 -2.72
C VAL A 217 -6.41 0.91 -1.60
N PHE A 218 -6.50 0.41 -0.37
CA PHE A 218 -6.88 1.19 0.79
C PHE A 218 -5.86 2.29 1.13
N LEU A 219 -4.56 2.00 1.05
CA LEU A 219 -3.51 2.97 1.38
C LEU A 219 -3.28 4.01 0.27
N ASP A 220 -3.58 3.66 -0.99
CA ASP A 220 -3.48 4.56 -2.15
C ASP A 220 -4.73 5.43 -2.37
N GLN A 221 -5.82 5.21 -1.63
CA GLN A 221 -7.10 5.90 -1.89
C GLN A 221 -6.99 7.44 -1.84
N TRP A 222 -6.12 7.97 -0.98
CA TRP A 222 -5.91 9.41 -0.84
C TRP A 222 -5.11 9.99 -2.02
N VAL A 223 -4.25 9.18 -2.64
CA VAL A 223 -3.50 9.55 -3.85
C VAL A 223 -4.48 9.72 -5.00
N LEU A 224 -5.41 8.78 -5.19
CA LEU A 224 -6.44 8.88 -6.22
C LEU A 224 -7.31 10.14 -6.02
N ALA A 225 -7.65 10.45 -4.76
CA ALA A 225 -8.38 11.66 -4.44
C ALA A 225 -7.58 12.93 -4.76
N ALA A 226 -6.29 12.99 -4.41
CA ALA A 226 -5.43 14.14 -4.70
C ALA A 226 -5.26 14.34 -6.20
N LEU A 227 -4.96 13.27 -6.95
CA LEU A 227 -4.83 13.30 -8.40
C LEU A 227 -6.13 13.75 -9.09
N LYS A 228 -7.28 13.35 -8.58
CA LYS A 228 -8.58 13.83 -9.08
C LYS A 228 -8.75 15.33 -8.94
N THR A 229 -8.26 15.95 -7.86
CA THR A 229 -8.31 17.41 -7.70
C THR A 229 -7.43 18.14 -8.73
N LEU A 230 -6.41 17.46 -9.24
CA LEU A 230 -5.51 17.93 -10.30
C LEU A 230 -6.02 17.57 -11.72
N GLY A 231 -7.26 17.09 -11.84
CA GLY A 231 -7.86 16.71 -13.12
C GLY A 231 -7.43 15.35 -13.67
N VAL A 232 -6.70 14.54 -12.89
CA VAL A 232 -6.23 13.20 -13.29
C VAL A 232 -7.18 12.14 -12.75
N GLU A 233 -7.95 11.51 -13.63
CA GLU A 233 -8.80 10.36 -13.30
C GLU A 233 -7.94 9.09 -13.16
N ALA A 234 -7.33 8.94 -11.98
CA ALA A 234 -6.50 7.79 -11.63
C ALA A 234 -7.32 6.64 -11.03
N PHE A 235 -6.90 5.42 -11.32
CA PHE A 235 -7.47 4.18 -10.80
C PHE A 235 -6.37 3.15 -10.54
N TYR A 236 -6.69 2.19 -9.67
CA TYR A 236 -5.78 1.13 -9.33
C TYR A 236 -5.85 -0.03 -10.33
N LYS A 237 -4.70 -0.58 -10.69
CA LYS A 237 -4.59 -1.80 -11.46
C LYS A 237 -3.81 -2.83 -10.64
N PRO A 238 -4.47 -3.91 -10.17
CA PRO A 238 -3.81 -4.93 -9.37
C PRO A 238 -2.57 -5.51 -10.06
N ILE A 239 -1.54 -5.89 -9.30
CA ILE A 239 -1.54 -5.88 -7.83
C ILE A 239 -1.12 -4.54 -7.20
N ASN A 240 -0.40 -3.67 -7.90
CA ASN A 240 0.32 -2.52 -7.32
C ASN A 240 0.46 -1.27 -8.22
N ASP A 241 -0.27 -1.19 -9.32
CA ASP A 241 -0.09 -0.10 -10.29
C ASP A 241 -1.15 1.01 -10.10
N ILE A 242 -0.70 2.27 -10.10
CA ILE A 242 -1.56 3.45 -10.22
C ILE A 242 -1.55 3.89 -11.68
N SER A 243 -2.71 3.96 -12.32
CA SER A 243 -2.85 4.28 -13.75
C SER A 243 -3.94 5.32 -13.96
N SER A 244 -3.92 5.99 -15.11
CA SER A 244 -5.02 6.82 -15.61
C SER A 244 -5.42 6.37 -17.01
N THR A 245 -6.36 7.10 -17.62
CA THR A 245 -6.71 6.92 -19.03
C THR A 245 -5.54 7.20 -19.98
N GLY A 246 -4.57 8.00 -19.55
CA GLY A 246 -3.35 8.31 -20.31
C GLY A 246 -2.30 7.20 -20.25
N GLY A 247 -2.25 6.43 -19.16
CA GLY A 247 -1.29 5.34 -19.00
C GLY A 247 -0.98 5.04 -17.53
N LYS A 248 0.03 4.21 -17.31
CA LYS A 248 0.58 3.96 -15.98
C LYS A 248 1.25 5.23 -15.45
N ILE A 249 0.87 5.64 -14.24
CA ILE A 249 1.46 6.77 -13.52
C ILE A 249 2.59 6.28 -12.64
N GLY A 250 2.37 5.21 -11.88
CA GLY A 250 3.32 4.74 -10.88
C GLY A 250 3.05 3.33 -10.39
N GLY A 251 3.86 2.89 -9.43
CA GLY A 251 3.68 1.61 -8.77
C GLY A 251 4.06 1.68 -7.29
N ALA A 252 3.30 0.97 -6.48
CA ALA A 252 3.51 0.86 -5.04
C ALA A 252 4.29 -0.40 -4.67
N ALA A 253 4.92 -0.40 -3.50
CA ALA A 253 5.49 -1.58 -2.88
C ALA A 253 5.31 -1.53 -1.37
N GLN A 254 5.28 -2.71 -0.75
CA GLN A 254 5.10 -2.84 0.69
C GLN A 254 6.22 -3.65 1.34
N LYS A 255 6.53 -3.30 2.60
CA LYS A 255 7.33 -4.13 3.51
C LYS A 255 6.59 -4.25 4.84
N ARG A 256 6.26 -5.48 5.23
CA ARG A 256 5.65 -5.79 6.52
C ARG A 256 6.68 -6.28 7.53
N MET A 257 6.59 -5.76 8.74
CA MET A 257 7.32 -6.18 9.94
C MET A 257 6.58 -7.34 10.62
N ARG A 258 7.24 -8.02 11.57
CA ARG A 258 6.66 -9.19 12.26
C ARG A 258 5.49 -8.83 13.17
N ASP A 259 5.51 -7.62 13.74
CA ASP A 259 4.45 -7.05 14.57
C ASP A 259 3.24 -6.55 13.74
N GLY A 260 3.34 -6.59 12.40
CA GLY A 260 2.33 -6.11 11.47
C GLY A 260 2.52 -4.66 11.02
N THR A 261 3.50 -3.93 11.56
CA THR A 261 3.81 -2.56 11.11
C THR A 261 4.27 -2.59 9.67
N LEU A 262 3.85 -1.61 8.87
CA LEU A 262 3.95 -1.64 7.42
C LEU A 262 4.61 -0.38 6.89
N LEU A 263 5.57 -0.55 5.99
CA LEU A 263 5.98 0.48 5.04
C LEU A 263 5.17 0.26 3.75
N HIS A 264 4.42 1.28 3.33
CA HIS A 264 3.81 1.37 2.01
C HIS A 264 4.41 2.58 1.30
N HIS A 265 4.97 2.40 0.12
CA HIS A 265 5.50 3.51 -0.65
C HIS A 265 5.18 3.38 -2.13
N ALA A 266 5.17 4.50 -2.84
CA ALA A 266 4.99 4.49 -4.28
C ALA A 266 5.89 5.53 -4.94
N THR A 267 6.29 5.21 -6.17
CA THR A 267 6.95 6.15 -7.07
C THR A 267 6.07 6.35 -8.29
N MET A 268 5.77 7.60 -8.58
CA MET A 268 4.96 8.06 -9.70
C MET A 268 5.84 8.88 -10.65
N SER A 269 5.72 8.61 -11.95
CA SER A 269 6.40 9.39 -12.98
C SER A 269 5.78 10.78 -13.05
N TYR A 270 6.60 11.79 -12.80
CA TYR A 270 6.25 13.18 -13.08
C TYR A 270 6.69 13.58 -14.49
N ASP A 271 7.90 13.14 -14.87
CA ASP A 271 8.47 13.18 -16.21
C ASP A 271 9.29 11.89 -16.42
N ILE A 272 9.71 11.56 -17.65
CA ILE A 272 10.57 10.39 -17.87
C ILE A 272 11.42 10.49 -19.14
N ASP A 273 12.73 10.31 -18.97
CA ASP A 273 13.61 9.97 -20.09
C ASP A 273 13.58 8.45 -20.32
N ALA A 274 12.63 8.02 -21.14
CA ALA A 274 12.44 6.61 -21.43
C ALA A 274 13.63 5.98 -22.16
N ASP A 275 14.44 6.76 -22.87
CA ASP A 275 15.63 6.26 -23.57
C ASP A 275 16.76 5.96 -22.58
N LYS A 276 17.06 6.87 -21.65
CA LYS A 276 17.99 6.57 -20.55
C LYS A 276 17.54 5.37 -19.73
N MET A 277 16.25 5.31 -19.38
CA MET A 277 15.71 4.20 -18.59
C MET A 277 15.97 2.84 -19.26
N VAL A 278 15.76 2.69 -20.57
CA VAL A 278 15.98 1.39 -21.25
C VAL A 278 17.47 1.07 -21.44
N GLU A 279 18.33 2.08 -21.45
CA GLU A 279 19.79 1.90 -21.44
C GLU A 279 20.30 1.44 -20.07
N VAL A 280 19.62 1.80 -18.98
CA VAL A 280 19.99 1.43 -17.60
C VAL A 280 19.34 0.12 -17.15
N LEU A 281 18.04 -0.06 -17.43
CA LEU A 281 17.26 -1.21 -16.95
C LEU A 281 17.23 -2.35 -17.98
N ARG A 282 17.39 -3.58 -17.49
CA ARG A 282 17.07 -4.81 -18.23
C ARG A 282 15.58 -5.11 -18.08
N ILE A 283 14.79 -4.60 -19.02
CA ILE A 283 13.38 -4.98 -19.11
C ILE A 283 13.32 -6.42 -19.63
N GLY A 284 12.75 -7.37 -18.86
CA GLY A 284 12.75 -8.79 -19.23
C GLY A 284 12.11 -9.08 -20.60
N GLU A 285 12.63 -10.08 -21.32
CA GLU A 285 12.22 -10.46 -22.69
C GLU A 285 10.73 -10.77 -22.84
N ALA A 286 10.02 -11.22 -21.79
CA ALA A 286 8.57 -11.40 -21.81
C ALA A 286 7.78 -10.08 -22.01
N LYS A 287 8.43 -8.92 -21.84
CA LYS A 287 7.88 -7.59 -22.16
C LYS A 287 8.41 -7.01 -23.47
N ILE A 288 9.35 -7.69 -24.14
CA ILE A 288 10.02 -7.25 -25.36
C ILE A 288 9.51 -8.10 -26.54
N SER A 289 8.41 -7.64 -27.16
CA SER A 289 8.34 -7.70 -28.62
C SER A 289 8.86 -6.36 -29.16
N ASP A 290 9.08 -6.17 -30.46
CA ASP A 290 9.39 -4.84 -31.00
C ASP A 290 8.26 -3.81 -30.75
N LYS A 291 7.06 -4.30 -30.44
CA LYS A 291 5.95 -3.50 -29.89
C LYS A 291 6.15 -3.12 -28.43
N GLY A 292 7.06 -3.77 -27.71
CA GLY A 292 7.38 -3.73 -26.27
C GLY A 292 8.21 -2.52 -25.83
N VAL A 293 9.21 -2.10 -26.62
CA VAL A 293 9.98 -0.87 -26.36
C VAL A 293 9.14 0.36 -26.69
N ALA A 294 8.44 0.35 -27.83
CA ALA A 294 7.42 1.35 -28.13
C ALA A 294 6.28 1.35 -27.10
N SER A 295 5.92 0.18 -26.55
CA SER A 295 4.95 0.02 -25.47
C SER A 295 5.45 0.56 -24.13
N ALA A 296 6.72 0.38 -23.76
CA ALA A 296 7.27 0.98 -22.55
C ALA A 296 7.27 2.51 -22.65
N LYS A 297 7.64 3.05 -23.81
CA LYS A 297 7.55 4.49 -24.14
C LYS A 297 6.12 5.03 -24.20
N LYS A 298 5.14 4.22 -24.60
CA LYS A 298 3.73 4.62 -24.81
C LYS A 298 2.80 4.28 -23.62
N ARG A 299 3.31 3.61 -22.57
CA ARG A 299 2.52 3.17 -21.41
C ARG A 299 2.70 4.05 -20.17
N VAL A 300 3.70 4.92 -20.14
CA VAL A 300 3.87 5.89 -19.06
C VAL A 300 3.43 7.24 -19.60
N ASP A 301 2.33 7.75 -19.05
CA ASP A 301 1.92 9.14 -19.30
C ASP A 301 2.23 9.92 -18.02
N PRO A 302 3.28 10.75 -18.01
CA PRO A 302 3.73 11.40 -16.79
C PRO A 302 2.70 12.37 -16.21
N LEU A 303 2.79 12.69 -14.92
CA LEU A 303 1.86 13.63 -14.29
C LEU A 303 1.98 15.04 -14.88
N ARG A 304 3.16 15.44 -15.38
CA ARG A 304 3.37 16.75 -16.00
C ARG A 304 2.51 16.97 -17.25
N SER A 305 2.42 15.97 -18.14
CA SER A 305 1.61 16.06 -19.37
C SER A 305 0.11 16.06 -19.07
N GLN A 306 -0.31 15.35 -18.03
CA GLN A 306 -1.72 15.20 -17.68
C GLN A 306 -2.27 16.40 -16.88
N THR A 307 -1.46 17.00 -16.00
CA THR A 307 -1.87 18.10 -15.14
C THR A 307 -1.50 19.47 -15.70
N GLY A 308 -0.35 19.58 -16.37
CA GLY A 308 0.27 20.87 -16.71
C GLY A 308 0.91 21.59 -15.51
N GLU A 309 0.85 21.01 -14.31
CA GLU A 309 1.31 21.61 -13.06
C GLU A 309 2.78 21.31 -12.79
N ALA A 310 3.45 22.15 -11.99
CA ALA A 310 4.81 21.88 -11.56
C ALA A 310 4.82 20.72 -10.53
N ARG A 311 5.89 19.92 -10.54
CA ARG A 311 6.07 18.79 -9.61
C ARG A 311 5.80 19.20 -8.16
N LYS A 312 6.37 20.33 -7.73
CA LYS A 312 6.22 20.81 -6.36
C LYS A 312 4.74 21.04 -6.01
N ASP A 313 3.99 21.66 -6.92
CA ASP A 313 2.57 22.00 -6.70
C ASP A 313 1.71 20.74 -6.61
N ILE A 314 2.02 19.71 -7.41
CA ILE A 314 1.39 18.39 -7.30
C ILE A 314 1.64 17.77 -5.92
N ILE A 315 2.89 17.81 -5.45
CA ILE A 315 3.23 17.27 -4.13
C ILE A 315 2.55 18.10 -3.01
N ASP A 316 2.45 19.42 -3.16
CA ASP A 316 1.73 20.30 -2.22
C ASP A 316 0.26 19.90 -2.12
N VAL A 317 -0.42 19.76 -3.26
CA VAL A 317 -1.81 19.30 -3.30
C VAL A 317 -1.99 17.91 -2.71
N MET A 318 -1.06 16.99 -2.98
CA MET A 318 -1.07 15.65 -2.40
C MET A 318 -0.95 15.67 -0.87
N ALA A 319 0.02 16.43 -0.35
CA ALA A 319 0.24 16.59 1.09
C ALA A 319 -0.95 17.25 1.78
N ASP A 320 -1.48 18.35 1.21
CA ASP A 320 -2.63 19.07 1.74
C ASP A 320 -3.91 18.23 1.67
N THR A 321 -4.10 17.43 0.62
CA THR A 321 -5.22 16.49 0.52
C THR A 321 -5.16 15.45 1.64
N PHE A 322 -3.99 14.88 1.91
CA PHE A 322 -3.83 13.92 3.01
C PHE A 322 -4.11 14.57 4.37
N ALA A 323 -3.52 15.75 4.61
CA ALA A 323 -3.72 16.50 5.84
C ALA A 323 -5.20 16.88 6.06
N ALA A 324 -5.87 17.38 5.03
CA ALA A 324 -7.28 17.77 5.10
C ALA A 324 -8.22 16.57 5.30
N ARG A 325 -7.95 15.43 4.66
CA ARG A 325 -8.80 14.22 4.77
C ARG A 325 -8.68 13.55 6.13
N TYR A 326 -7.49 13.59 6.75
CA TYR A 326 -7.18 12.75 7.90
C TYR A 326 -6.71 13.51 9.14
N GLY A 327 -6.75 14.85 9.12
CA GLY A 327 -6.34 15.68 10.25
C GLY A 327 -4.84 15.62 10.53
N ALA A 328 -4.01 15.29 9.53
CA ALA A 328 -2.58 15.14 9.71
C ALA A 328 -1.90 16.50 9.99
N THR A 329 -0.86 16.48 10.81
CA THR A 329 -0.04 17.66 11.11
C THR A 329 1.26 17.63 10.31
N TYR A 330 1.80 18.79 9.97
CA TYR A 330 3.10 18.86 9.32
C TYR A 330 4.23 18.70 10.34
N GLY A 331 5.17 17.80 10.04
CA GLY A 331 6.32 17.48 10.88
C GLY A 331 7.65 17.58 10.14
N THR A 332 8.73 17.25 10.84
CA THR A 332 10.09 17.16 10.30
C THR A 332 10.77 15.89 10.80
N TYR A 333 11.89 15.52 10.19
CA TYR A 333 12.80 14.53 10.75
C TYR A 333 13.44 15.06 12.03
N THR A 334 13.56 14.20 13.03
CA THR A 334 14.38 14.49 14.21
C THR A 334 15.86 14.33 13.88
N PRO A 335 16.76 15.03 14.60
CA PRO A 335 18.21 14.84 14.40
C PRO A 335 18.68 13.41 14.62
N GLU A 336 18.03 12.66 15.51
CA GLU A 336 18.35 11.28 15.80
C GLU A 336 17.95 10.34 14.66
N GLU A 337 16.78 10.55 14.04
CA GLU A 337 16.37 9.78 12.86
C GLU A 337 17.34 9.99 11.69
N LEU A 338 17.77 11.23 11.45
CA LEU A 338 18.76 11.55 10.42
C LEU A 338 20.11 10.93 10.71
N ARG A 339 20.58 11.02 11.97
CA ARG A 339 21.84 10.39 12.41
C ARG A 339 21.78 8.87 12.21
N ARG A 340 20.71 8.23 12.64
CA ARG A 340 20.54 6.77 12.50
C ARG A 340 20.43 6.35 11.04
N ALA A 341 19.78 7.15 10.21
CA ALA A 341 19.71 6.89 8.78
C ALA A 341 21.10 6.97 8.14
N GLN A 342 21.93 7.96 8.51
CA GLN A 342 23.31 8.06 8.04
C GLN A 342 24.16 6.86 8.47
N GLU A 343 24.03 6.41 9.73
CA GLU A 343 24.70 5.19 10.20
C GLU A 343 24.30 3.98 9.36
N LEU A 344 23.01 3.83 9.04
CA LEU A 344 22.53 2.77 8.15
C LEU A 344 23.04 2.91 6.72
N VAL A 345 23.30 4.13 6.22
CA VAL A 345 23.96 4.32 4.92
C VAL A 345 25.35 3.70 4.98
N ASP A 346 26.15 4.09 5.96
CA ASP A 346 27.54 3.65 6.10
C ASP A 346 27.66 2.13 6.37
N GLU A 347 26.78 1.60 7.22
CA GLU A 347 26.78 0.19 7.63
C GLU A 347 26.13 -0.75 6.61
N LYS A 348 25.23 -0.22 5.76
CA LYS A 348 24.35 -1.05 4.93
C LYS A 348 24.07 -0.44 3.55
N PHE A 349 23.36 0.68 3.44
CA PHE A 349 22.76 1.11 2.16
C PHE A 349 23.77 1.64 1.12
N ALA A 350 24.97 2.03 1.53
CA ALA A 350 26.09 2.35 0.63
C ALA A 350 27.07 1.18 0.44
N THR A 351 26.80 0.00 1.02
CA THR A 351 27.72 -1.14 0.95
C THR A 351 27.44 -2.01 -0.28
N GLU A 352 28.51 -2.41 -0.97
CA GLU A 352 28.49 -3.42 -2.03
C GLU A 352 27.77 -4.71 -1.59
N LYS A 353 28.03 -5.15 -0.35
CA LYS A 353 27.41 -6.33 0.24
C LYS A 353 25.88 -6.26 0.23
N TRP A 354 25.31 -5.09 0.50
CA TRP A 354 23.86 -4.90 0.47
C TRP A 354 23.35 -4.74 -0.96
N THR A 355 23.97 -3.88 -1.76
CA THR A 355 23.54 -3.61 -3.15
C THR A 355 23.57 -4.89 -4.00
N HIS A 356 24.62 -5.69 -3.88
CA HIS A 356 24.80 -6.94 -4.63
C HIS A 356 24.29 -8.19 -3.91
N ARG A 357 23.53 -8.04 -2.82
CA ARG A 357 22.91 -9.17 -2.13
C ARG A 357 22.06 -9.99 -3.09
N VAL A 358 22.35 -11.29 -3.18
CA VAL A 358 21.48 -12.30 -3.79
C VAL A 358 20.79 -13.04 -2.63
N PRO A 359 19.45 -12.95 -2.50
CA PRO A 359 18.71 -13.55 -1.38
C PRO A 359 18.82 -15.06 -1.29
#